data_AF-A0ABD0K4I7-F1
#
_entry.id   AF-A0ABD0K4I7-F1
#
_cell.length_a   1.000
_cell.length_b   1.000
_cell.length_c   1.000
_cell.angle_alpha   90.00
_cell.angle_beta   90.00
_cell.angle_gamma   90.00
#
_symmetry.space_group_name_H-M   'P 1'
#
loop_
_entity.id
_entity.type
_entity.pdbx_description
1 polymer ?
#
loop_
_entity_poly.entity_id
_entity_poly.type
_entity_poly.pdbx_seq_one_letter_code
_entity_poly.pdbx_strand_id
1 'polypeptide(L)'
;MASPDEVKIGGNVSNITAPCSGERTPPVVREYPTVARVLAALLYAVTSFLTVIVNKIVLTTRGFPSFLALGLMQVWPLPVFYFGIVIFGLGGTKKVSVPMFVVLRRFSNLFVMVGEYIVLGVVASRFVQFTVFLMILGAVIAASNDLSFDVIGYTYIFCANICSSSGGVYTKKKLDLKVLDKDGLIFYNSLLMLLPTFLLACATGDIDKVLEYPRWNSASFVLLFLLASLLGFAVNYTTVLCTQYNSALTTSIVGVLKNVLVTYVGMIIGGDYQFSIVNFLGINISVVGGVMYSYAVFWSKPTPPTSAASLATRRRVVIL
;
A
#
# COMPACT_ATOMS: atom_id res chain seq x y z
N MET A 1 11.75 -74.97 -40.25
CA MET A 1 12.37 -76.32 -40.19
C MET A 1 13.47 -76.24 -39.15
N ALA A 2 13.27 -76.93 -38.02
CA ALA A 2 14.20 -77.26 -36.92
C ALA A 2 15.17 -76.20 -36.36
N SER A 3 14.98 -75.88 -35.07
CA SER A 3 16.09 -75.68 -34.11
C SER A 3 16.30 -77.02 -33.38
N PRO A 4 17.54 -77.41 -33.05
CA PRO A 4 18.01 -77.40 -31.65
C PRO A 4 19.54 -77.12 -31.56
N ASP A 5 20.20 -76.81 -30.43
CA ASP A 5 20.52 -77.72 -29.32
C ASP A 5 20.97 -76.96 -28.04
N GLU A 6 20.60 -77.56 -26.90
CA GLU A 6 20.93 -77.24 -25.50
C GLU A 6 22.39 -77.58 -25.09
N VAL A 7 22.79 -77.11 -23.88
CA VAL A 7 23.47 -77.84 -22.75
C VAL A 7 24.28 -76.82 -21.92
N LYS A 8 23.82 -76.34 -20.75
CA LYS A 8 23.72 -76.90 -19.38
C LYS A 8 24.97 -76.72 -18.47
N ILE A 9 24.75 -75.89 -17.43
CA ILE A 9 24.92 -76.12 -15.98
C ILE A 9 26.32 -76.02 -15.30
N GLY A 10 26.33 -75.21 -14.22
CA GLY A 10 27.12 -75.41 -12.98
C GLY A 10 28.26 -74.40 -12.79
N GLY A 11 28.35 -73.53 -11.77
CA GLY A 11 27.75 -73.50 -10.44
C GLY A 11 28.82 -73.71 -9.36
N ASN A 12 29.42 -72.62 -8.83
CA ASN A 12 29.74 -72.36 -7.40
C ASN A 12 30.87 -71.30 -7.25
N VAL A 13 30.60 -70.11 -6.68
CA VAL A 13 30.53 -69.73 -5.25
C VAL A 13 31.86 -69.12 -4.78
N SER A 14 31.90 -67.80 -4.55
CA SER A 14 32.01 -67.22 -3.20
C SER A 14 32.16 -65.68 -3.20
N ASN A 15 31.14 -65.03 -2.62
CA ASN A 15 31.14 -63.84 -1.75
C ASN A 15 31.63 -62.49 -2.36
N ILE A 16 30.81 -61.43 -2.42
CA ILE A 16 30.22 -60.70 -1.28
C ILE A 16 28.97 -59.93 -1.77
N THR A 17 27.80 -60.16 -1.18
CA THR A 17 26.69 -59.18 -1.20
C THR A 17 25.77 -59.38 0.01
N ALA A 18 25.69 -58.36 0.86
CA ALA A 18 24.65 -58.17 1.86
C ALA A 18 23.63 -57.13 1.36
N PRO A 19 22.39 -57.11 1.87
CA PRO A 19 21.23 -56.52 1.19
C PRO A 19 20.97 -55.07 1.62
N CYS A 20 20.44 -54.25 0.71
CA CYS A 20 19.75 -53.00 1.06
C CYS A 20 18.53 -52.81 0.16
N SER A 21 17.40 -53.27 0.68
CA SER A 21 16.05 -52.95 0.25
C SER A 21 15.76 -51.46 0.41
N GLY A 22 15.17 -50.85 -0.62
CA GLY A 22 14.69 -49.46 -0.60
C GLY A 22 14.08 -49.09 -1.94
N GLU A 23 12.93 -49.68 -2.28
CA GLU A 23 12.10 -49.24 -3.40
C GLU A 23 11.76 -47.76 -3.25
N ARG A 24 12.20 -46.96 -4.21
CA ARG A 24 11.93 -45.52 -4.28
C ARG A 24 10.54 -45.36 -4.93
N THR A 25 9.49 -45.20 -4.14
CA THR A 25 8.15 -44.88 -4.66
C THR A 25 8.18 -43.52 -5.38
N PRO A 26 7.67 -43.39 -6.62
CA PRO A 26 7.59 -42.11 -7.31
C PRO A 26 6.69 -41.13 -6.55
N PRO A 27 6.92 -39.81 -6.66
CA PRO A 27 6.11 -38.82 -5.95
C PRO A 27 4.66 -38.89 -6.42
N VAL A 28 3.73 -39.00 -5.46
CA VAL A 28 2.29 -38.94 -5.72
C VAL A 28 1.96 -37.54 -6.29
N VAL A 29 1.77 -37.45 -7.60
CA VAL A 29 1.29 -36.24 -8.26
C VAL A 29 -0.14 -36.01 -7.79
N ARG A 30 -0.34 -35.00 -6.94
CA ARG A 30 -1.66 -34.60 -6.46
C ARG A 30 -2.48 -34.10 -7.66
N GLU A 31 -3.42 -34.90 -8.14
CA GLU A 31 -4.33 -34.48 -9.22
C GLU A 31 -5.28 -33.40 -8.69
N TYR A 32 -5.02 -32.16 -9.08
CA TYR A 32 -5.93 -31.05 -8.81
C TYR A 32 -7.17 -31.18 -9.71
N PRO A 33 -8.39 -30.94 -9.19
CA PRO A 33 -9.62 -31.05 -9.97
C PRO A 33 -9.53 -30.17 -11.22
N THR A 34 -9.90 -30.72 -12.37
CA THR A 34 -9.77 -30.09 -13.70
C THR A 34 -10.37 -28.69 -13.76
N VAL A 35 -11.46 -28.47 -13.00
CA VAL A 35 -12.13 -27.18 -12.84
C VAL A 35 -11.19 -26.10 -12.27
N ALA A 36 -10.36 -26.42 -11.29
CA ALA A 36 -9.43 -25.46 -10.68
C ALA A 36 -8.32 -25.04 -11.65
N ARG A 37 -7.85 -25.96 -12.51
CA ARG A 37 -6.82 -25.68 -13.53
C ARG A 37 -7.38 -24.78 -14.64
N VAL A 38 -8.60 -25.06 -15.10
CA VAL A 38 -9.30 -24.26 -16.11
C VAL A 38 -9.62 -22.87 -15.57
N LEU A 39 -10.08 -22.76 -14.32
CA LEU A 39 -10.41 -21.48 -13.69
C LEU A 39 -9.16 -20.61 -13.49
N ALA A 40 -8.04 -21.19 -13.04
CA ALA A 40 -6.78 -20.47 -12.94
C ALA A 40 -6.25 -19.98 -14.31
N ALA A 41 -6.36 -20.81 -15.35
CA ALA A 41 -5.96 -20.45 -16.70
C ALA A 41 -6.83 -19.32 -17.29
N LEU A 42 -8.15 -19.36 -17.07
CA LEU A 42 -9.07 -18.31 -17.50
C LEU A 42 -8.81 -16.98 -16.77
N LEU A 43 -8.60 -17.02 -15.46
CA LEU A 43 -8.25 -15.82 -14.69
C LEU A 43 -6.92 -15.22 -15.15
N TYR A 44 -5.92 -16.04 -15.41
CA TYR A 44 -4.63 -15.57 -15.96
C TYR A 44 -4.80 -14.94 -17.35
N ALA A 45 -5.58 -15.57 -18.24
CA ALA A 45 -5.82 -15.05 -19.58
C ALA A 45 -6.57 -13.70 -19.54
N VAL A 46 -7.59 -13.58 -18.68
CA VAL A 46 -8.37 -12.34 -18.52
C VAL A 46 -7.51 -11.22 -17.93
N THR A 47 -6.72 -11.49 -16.89
CA THR A 47 -5.83 -10.50 -16.26
C THR A 47 -4.73 -10.03 -17.20
N SER A 48 -4.11 -10.95 -17.95
CA SER A 48 -3.08 -10.62 -18.95
C SER A 48 -3.65 -9.76 -20.09
N PHE A 49 -4.82 -10.12 -20.61
CA PHE A 49 -5.49 -9.38 -21.68
C PHE A 49 -5.89 -7.96 -21.25
N LEU A 50 -6.45 -7.81 -20.06
CA LEU A 50 -6.76 -6.50 -19.48
C LEU A 50 -5.49 -5.66 -19.27
N THR A 51 -4.41 -6.27 -18.81
CA THR A 51 -3.12 -5.59 -18.64
C THR A 51 -2.61 -5.08 -19.98
N VAL A 52 -2.68 -5.87 -21.06
CA VAL A 52 -2.26 -5.45 -22.40
C VAL A 52 -3.13 -4.32 -22.95
N ILE A 53 -4.45 -4.37 -22.77
CA ILE A 53 -5.37 -3.31 -23.21
C ILE A 53 -5.10 -2.01 -22.46
N VAL A 54 -4.97 -2.08 -21.14
CA VAL A 54 -4.66 -0.91 -20.32
C VAL A 54 -3.32 -0.33 -20.74
N ASN A 55 -2.29 -1.16 -20.89
CA ASN A 55 -0.97 -0.71 -21.32
C ASN A 55 -1.02 -0.07 -22.71
N LYS A 56 -1.78 -0.64 -23.65
CA LYS A 56 -1.97 -0.09 -25.00
C LYS A 56 -2.72 1.25 -25.00
N ILE A 57 -3.84 1.36 -24.26
CA ILE A 57 -4.60 2.62 -24.15
C ILE A 57 -3.73 3.71 -23.53
N VAL A 58 -3.03 3.37 -22.44
CA VAL A 58 -2.14 4.29 -21.75
C VAL A 58 -1.02 4.79 -22.69
N LEU A 59 -0.34 3.87 -23.39
CA LEU A 59 0.75 4.20 -24.33
C LEU A 59 0.28 4.99 -25.56
N THR A 60 -0.95 4.78 -26.03
CA THR A 60 -1.46 5.39 -27.26
C THR A 60 -2.05 6.79 -27.03
N THR A 61 -2.62 7.05 -25.84
CA THR A 61 -3.33 8.32 -25.56
C THR A 61 -2.43 9.41 -24.97
N ARG A 62 -1.27 9.09 -24.38
CA ARG A 62 -0.54 10.03 -23.50
C ARG A 62 0.87 10.48 -23.94
N GLY A 63 1.43 10.01 -25.06
CA GLY A 63 2.71 10.51 -25.59
C GLY A 63 3.85 10.48 -24.57
N PHE A 64 4.34 9.29 -24.24
CA PHE A 64 5.33 9.09 -23.18
C PHE A 64 6.71 9.70 -23.50
N PRO A 65 7.32 10.47 -22.58
CA PRO A 65 8.73 10.81 -22.66
C PRO A 65 9.57 9.61 -22.17
N SER A 66 10.28 8.95 -23.07
CA SER A 66 11.22 7.88 -22.70
C SER A 66 12.60 8.45 -22.34
N PHE A 67 12.99 8.27 -21.08
CA PHE A 67 14.23 7.62 -20.64
C PHE A 67 14.06 7.35 -19.14
N LEU A 68 14.24 6.11 -18.65
CA LEU A 68 14.00 5.74 -17.24
C LEU A 68 14.79 6.66 -16.28
N ALA A 69 16.02 7.05 -16.65
CA ALA A 69 16.83 7.94 -15.85
C ALA A 69 16.30 9.39 -15.81
N LEU A 70 15.71 9.89 -16.91
CA LEU A 70 15.07 11.21 -16.91
C LEU A 70 13.80 11.21 -16.06
N GLY A 71 12.99 10.16 -16.15
CA GLY A 71 11.84 9.93 -15.27
C GLY A 71 12.25 9.80 -13.80
N LEU A 72 13.37 9.12 -13.52
CA LEU A 72 13.93 8.99 -12.17
C LEU A 72 14.32 10.36 -11.58
N MET A 73 15.03 11.18 -12.34
CA MET A 73 15.41 12.53 -11.91
C MET A 73 14.19 13.45 -11.74
N GLN A 74 13.19 13.31 -12.61
CA GLN A 74 11.95 14.09 -12.53
C GLN A 74 11.08 13.71 -11.34
N VAL A 75 11.13 12.46 -10.87
CA VAL A 75 10.26 11.94 -9.79
C VAL A 75 10.96 11.96 -8.44
N TRP A 76 12.30 11.99 -8.40
CA TRP A 76 13.08 12.18 -7.17
C TRP A 76 12.64 13.44 -6.40
N PRO A 77 12.48 13.41 -5.06
CA PRO A 77 12.74 12.30 -4.13
C PRO A 77 11.50 11.44 -3.77
N LEU A 78 10.40 11.52 -4.55
CA LEU A 78 9.12 10.87 -4.19
C LEU A 78 9.23 9.36 -3.88
N PRO A 79 9.95 8.54 -4.66
CA PRO A 79 9.97 7.09 -4.43
C PRO A 79 10.50 6.72 -3.04
N VAL A 80 11.42 7.52 -2.48
CA VAL A 80 11.96 7.32 -1.13
C VAL A 80 10.88 7.51 -0.07
N PHE A 81 10.07 8.57 -0.21
CA PHE A 81 8.95 8.81 0.70
C PHE A 81 7.92 7.69 0.61
N TYR A 82 7.54 7.28 -0.59
CA TYR A 82 6.58 6.19 -0.75
C TYR A 82 7.10 4.86 -0.21
N PHE A 83 8.38 4.55 -0.42
CA PHE A 83 9.03 3.38 0.16
C PHE A 83 8.98 3.41 1.70
N GLY A 84 9.29 4.56 2.31
CA GLY A 84 9.14 4.76 3.75
C GLY A 84 7.72 4.55 4.26
N ILE A 85 6.70 5.01 3.51
CA ILE A 85 5.29 4.76 3.85
C ILE A 85 4.98 3.26 3.89
N VAL A 86 5.48 2.48 2.94
CA VAL A 86 5.23 1.03 2.88
C VAL A 86 5.87 0.33 4.08
N ILE A 87 7.16 0.56 4.35
CA ILE A 87 7.88 -0.09 5.45
C ILE A 87 7.26 0.26 6.79
N PHE A 88 7.19 1.56 7.09
CA PHE A 88 6.76 2.03 8.39
C PHE A 88 5.25 1.88 8.56
N GLY A 89 4.47 2.00 7.48
CA GLY A 89 3.03 1.78 7.49
C GLY A 89 2.67 0.33 7.82
N LEU A 90 3.27 -0.64 7.13
CA LEU A 90 3.04 -2.07 7.39
C LEU A 90 3.57 -2.48 8.77
N GLY A 91 4.75 -1.99 9.15
CA GLY A 91 5.30 -2.20 10.50
C GLY A 91 4.36 -1.72 11.61
N GLY A 92 3.73 -0.56 11.43
CA GLY A 92 2.72 -0.03 12.36
C GLY A 92 1.47 -0.91 12.46
N THR A 93 0.93 -1.40 11.34
CA THR A 93 -0.29 -2.22 11.33
C THR A 93 -0.15 -3.56 12.04
N LYS A 94 1.08 -4.07 12.22
CA LYS A 94 1.33 -5.33 12.92
C LYS A 94 1.24 -5.20 14.45
N LYS A 95 1.46 -4.00 14.97
CA LYS A 95 1.69 -3.76 16.42
C LYS A 95 0.62 -2.90 17.08
N VAL A 96 -0.18 -2.18 16.31
CA VAL A 96 -1.16 -1.21 16.81
C VAL A 96 -2.54 -1.59 16.33
N SER A 97 -3.54 -1.43 17.19
CA SER A 97 -4.93 -1.71 16.85
C SER A 97 -5.44 -0.84 15.70
N VAL A 98 -6.36 -1.35 14.90
CA VAL A 98 -6.93 -0.62 13.74
C VAL A 98 -7.47 0.78 14.12
N PRO A 99 -8.26 0.95 15.21
CA PRO A 99 -8.77 2.26 15.61
C PRO A 99 -7.63 3.24 15.95
N MET A 100 -6.63 2.77 16.70
CA MET A 100 -5.53 3.63 17.13
C MET A 100 -4.58 3.96 15.97
N PHE A 101 -4.39 3.04 15.02
CA PHE A 101 -3.67 3.30 13.78
C PHE A 101 -4.31 4.45 12.99
N VAL A 102 -5.64 4.47 12.86
CA VAL A 102 -6.36 5.54 12.16
C VAL A 102 -6.20 6.88 12.88
N VAL A 103 -6.26 6.90 14.21
CA VAL A 103 -6.11 8.12 15.02
C VAL A 103 -4.69 8.68 14.95
N LEU A 104 -3.67 7.83 15.12
CA LEU A 104 -2.27 8.23 15.00
C LEU A 104 -1.93 8.73 13.60
N ARG A 105 -2.55 8.17 12.56
CA ARG A 105 -2.36 8.63 11.17
C ARG A 105 -2.85 10.05 10.93
N ARG A 106 -3.72 10.60 11.80
CA ARG A 106 -4.18 12.00 11.70
C ARG A 106 -3.10 13.03 12.03
N PHE A 107 -2.03 12.64 12.72
CA PHE A 107 -0.83 13.50 12.87
C PHE A 107 -0.20 13.87 11.52
N SER A 108 -0.40 13.05 10.48
CA SER A 108 0.03 13.40 9.12
C SER A 108 -0.49 14.76 8.66
N ASN A 109 -1.72 15.15 9.06
CA ASN A 109 -2.31 16.44 8.70
C ASN A 109 -1.50 17.64 9.25
N LEU A 110 -0.91 17.49 10.45
CA LEU A 110 -0.01 18.49 11.02
C LEU A 110 1.25 18.63 10.17
N PHE A 111 1.87 17.50 9.84
CA PHE A 111 3.09 17.49 9.04
C PHE A 111 2.83 17.99 7.62
N VAL A 112 1.66 17.73 7.04
CA VAL A 112 1.24 18.32 5.76
C VAL A 112 1.13 19.84 5.91
N MET A 113 0.43 20.35 6.92
CA MET A 113 0.26 21.79 7.14
C MET A 113 1.61 22.51 7.29
N VAL A 114 2.52 21.94 8.08
CA VAL A 114 3.89 22.47 8.25
C VAL A 114 4.68 22.37 6.93
N GLY A 115 4.58 21.24 6.23
CA GLY A 115 5.26 21.02 4.95
C GLY A 115 4.76 21.94 3.83
N GLU A 116 3.46 22.20 3.73
CA GLU A 116 2.89 23.15 2.77
C GLU A 116 3.34 24.58 3.05
N TYR A 117 3.47 24.95 4.33
CA TYR A 117 4.01 26.24 4.72
C TYR A 117 5.48 26.37 4.29
N ILE A 118 6.34 25.38 4.58
CA ILE A 118 7.77 25.43 4.27
C ILE A 118 8.04 25.34 2.76
N VAL A 119 7.37 24.42 2.06
CA VAL A 119 7.72 24.05 0.68
C VAL A 119 6.93 24.85 -0.37
N LEU A 120 5.67 25.17 -0.10
CA LEU A 120 4.79 25.89 -1.04
C LEU A 120 4.55 27.34 -0.61
N GLY A 121 4.88 27.71 0.63
CA GLY A 121 4.60 29.05 1.19
C GLY A 121 3.11 29.29 1.47
N VAL A 122 2.30 28.23 1.57
CA VAL A 122 0.85 28.34 1.76
C VAL A 122 0.52 28.26 3.24
N VAL A 123 -0.18 29.26 3.76
CA VAL A 123 -0.71 29.27 5.12
C VAL A 123 -2.15 28.77 5.15
N ALA A 124 -2.41 27.73 5.94
CA ALA A 124 -3.76 27.24 6.19
C ALA A 124 -4.59 28.26 6.98
N SER A 125 -5.91 28.29 6.74
CA SER A 125 -6.81 29.18 7.47
C SER A 125 -6.84 28.86 8.96
N ARG A 126 -7.12 29.86 9.82
CA ARG A 126 -7.19 29.67 11.28
C ARG A 126 -8.16 28.57 11.68
N PHE A 127 -9.25 28.40 10.92
CA PHE A 127 -10.23 27.35 11.15
C PHE A 127 -9.66 25.96 10.83
N VAL A 128 -8.94 25.80 9.71
CA VAL A 128 -8.23 24.54 9.39
C VAL A 128 -7.19 24.21 10.46
N GLN A 129 -6.40 25.20 10.91
CA GLN A 129 -5.42 25.02 11.99
C GLN A 129 -6.09 24.49 13.27
N PHE A 130 -7.20 25.11 13.70
CA PHE A 130 -7.97 24.66 14.86
C PHE A 130 -8.40 23.20 14.75
N THR A 131 -8.94 22.78 13.60
CA THR A 131 -9.38 21.39 13.40
C THR A 131 -8.22 20.39 13.45
N VAL A 132 -7.03 20.76 12.96
CA VAL A 132 -5.83 19.93 13.04
C VAL A 132 -5.36 19.77 14.49
N PHE A 133 -5.34 20.86 15.26
CA PHE A 133 -5.03 20.79 16.69
C PHE A 133 -6.04 19.96 17.47
N LEU A 134 -7.33 20.04 17.14
CA LEU A 134 -8.37 19.21 17.75
C LEU A 134 -8.17 17.72 17.46
N MET A 135 -7.78 17.36 16.22
CA MET A 135 -7.45 15.97 15.86
C MET A 135 -6.27 15.41 16.67
N ILE A 136 -5.23 16.22 16.85
CA ILE A 136 -4.03 15.88 17.64
C ILE A 136 -4.39 15.73 19.11
N LEU A 137 -5.16 16.67 19.66
CA LEU A 137 -5.59 16.64 21.06
C LEU A 137 -6.33 15.33 21.35
N GLY A 138 -7.29 14.94 20.50
CA GLY A 138 -7.97 13.66 20.63
C GLY A 138 -7.02 12.45 20.55
N ALA A 139 -6.03 12.51 19.65
CA ALA A 139 -5.04 11.44 19.51
C ALA A 139 -4.12 11.28 20.74
N VAL A 140 -3.71 12.39 21.36
CA VAL A 140 -2.90 12.38 22.60
C VAL A 140 -3.72 11.86 23.78
N ILE A 141 -4.99 12.28 23.90
CA ILE A 141 -5.90 11.75 24.92
C ILE A 141 -6.09 10.24 24.72
N ALA A 142 -6.29 9.79 23.47
CA ALA A 142 -6.43 8.37 23.16
C ALA A 142 -5.19 7.56 23.56
N ALA A 143 -4.00 8.05 23.17
CA ALA A 143 -2.72 7.42 23.48
C ALA A 143 -2.40 7.35 24.97
N SER A 144 -2.85 8.34 25.76
CA SER A 144 -2.54 8.42 27.19
C SER A 144 -3.04 7.22 28.00
N ASN A 145 -4.08 6.55 27.52
CA ASN A 145 -4.68 5.40 28.19
C ASN A 145 -4.94 4.25 27.19
N ASP A 146 -4.01 4.07 26.24
CA ASP A 146 -4.04 2.91 25.34
C ASP A 146 -3.46 1.69 26.06
N LEU A 147 -4.32 0.72 26.36
CA LEU A 147 -3.94 -0.54 27.00
C LEU A 147 -3.15 -1.45 26.04
N SER A 148 -3.27 -1.25 24.72
CA SER A 148 -2.54 -1.96 23.67
C SER A 148 -1.30 -1.17 23.19
N PHE A 149 -0.74 -0.30 24.03
CA PHE A 149 0.36 0.58 23.67
C PHE A 149 1.65 -0.17 23.33
N ASP A 150 2.14 0.01 22.09
CA ASP A 150 3.44 -0.47 21.62
C ASP A 150 4.24 0.72 21.07
N VAL A 151 5.30 1.13 21.79
CA VAL A 151 6.16 2.27 21.43
C VAL A 151 6.75 2.12 20.03
N ILE A 152 7.13 0.90 19.65
CA ILE A 152 7.75 0.62 18.35
C ILE A 152 6.71 0.80 17.25
N GLY A 153 5.50 0.25 17.45
CA GLY A 153 4.36 0.43 16.54
C GLY A 153 3.99 1.90 16.34
N TYR A 154 3.94 2.67 17.44
CA TYR A 154 3.65 4.10 17.41
C TYR A 154 4.74 4.88 16.66
N THR A 155 6.00 4.60 16.94
CA THR A 155 7.15 5.23 16.25
C THR A 155 7.10 4.97 14.76
N TYR A 156 6.78 3.73 14.34
CA TYR A 156 6.58 3.40 12.93
C TYR A 156 5.46 4.23 12.30
N ILE A 157 4.31 4.40 12.97
CA ILE A 157 3.23 5.23 12.43
C ILE A 157 3.65 6.70 12.31
N PHE A 158 4.38 7.24 13.29
CA PHE A 158 4.90 8.60 13.22
C PHE A 158 5.88 8.80 12.05
N CYS A 159 6.83 7.88 11.86
CA CYS A 159 7.73 7.91 10.70
C CYS A 159 6.96 7.80 9.37
N ALA A 160 5.97 6.90 9.29
CA ALA A 160 5.11 6.76 8.13
C ALA A 160 4.33 8.05 7.82
N ASN A 161 3.88 8.76 8.85
CA ASN A 161 3.18 10.04 8.70
C ASN A 161 4.10 11.12 8.10
N ILE A 162 5.35 11.22 8.57
CA ILE A 162 6.34 12.17 8.02
C ILE A 162 6.63 11.86 6.55
N CYS A 163 6.81 10.58 6.19
CA CYS A 163 7.01 10.17 4.80
C CYS A 163 5.76 10.47 3.95
N SER A 164 4.56 10.18 4.47
CA SER A 164 3.29 10.43 3.77
C SER A 164 3.04 11.90 3.51
N SER A 165 3.26 12.76 4.52
CA SER A 165 3.07 14.20 4.37
C SER A 165 4.09 14.79 3.41
N SER A 166 5.36 14.41 3.52
CA SER A 166 6.42 14.86 2.63
C SER A 166 6.15 14.43 1.19
N GLY A 167 5.82 13.16 0.97
CA GLY A 167 5.44 12.63 -0.35
C GLY A 167 4.24 13.38 -0.95
N GLY A 168 3.21 13.69 -0.15
CA GLY A 168 2.06 14.47 -0.58
C GLY A 168 2.40 15.91 -0.98
N VAL A 169 3.20 16.61 -0.15
CA VAL A 169 3.62 18.00 -0.39
C VAL A 169 4.52 18.12 -1.63
N TYR A 170 5.50 17.22 -1.79
CA TYR A 170 6.36 17.20 -2.97
C TYR A 170 5.60 16.81 -4.24
N THR A 171 4.60 15.91 -4.13
CA THR A 171 3.70 15.57 -5.24
C THR A 171 2.94 16.81 -5.71
N LYS A 172 2.36 17.56 -4.77
CA LYS A 172 1.66 18.82 -5.06
C LYS A 172 2.58 19.84 -5.73
N LYS A 173 3.81 20.03 -5.22
CA LYS A 173 4.82 20.90 -5.84
C LYS A 173 5.14 20.51 -7.29
N LYS A 174 5.34 19.22 -7.58
CA LYS A 174 5.68 18.75 -8.94
C LYS A 174 4.51 18.89 -9.92
N LEU A 175 3.28 18.68 -9.45
CA LEU A 175 2.06 18.92 -10.23
C LEU A 175 1.88 20.41 -10.55
N ASP A 176 2.08 21.30 -9.58
CA ASP A 176 1.99 22.76 -9.77
C ASP A 176 3.03 23.28 -10.77
N LEU A 177 4.23 22.69 -10.77
CA LEU A 177 5.31 23.01 -11.72
C LEU A 177 5.08 22.39 -13.11
N LYS A 178 4.02 21.60 -13.32
CA LYS A 178 3.72 20.85 -14.55
C LYS A 178 4.92 20.03 -15.07
N VAL A 179 5.80 19.58 -14.17
CA VAL A 179 6.98 18.76 -14.52
C VAL A 179 6.53 17.42 -15.10
N LEU A 180 5.47 16.86 -14.52
CA LEU A 180 4.86 15.60 -14.92
C LEU A 180 3.34 15.70 -14.76
N ASP A 181 2.61 15.08 -15.68
CA ASP A 181 1.17 14.90 -15.53
C ASP A 181 0.86 13.94 -14.36
N LYS A 182 -0.33 14.07 -13.76
CA LYS A 182 -0.76 13.29 -12.57
C LYS A 182 -0.59 11.80 -12.78
N ASP A 183 -1.00 11.31 -13.94
CA ASP A 183 -0.97 9.88 -14.24
C ASP A 183 0.45 9.39 -14.52
N GLY A 184 1.30 10.24 -15.12
CA GLY A 184 2.73 9.96 -15.27
C GLY A 184 3.42 9.83 -13.90
N LEU A 185 3.09 10.72 -12.96
CA LEU A 185 3.66 10.69 -11.60
C LEU A 185 3.32 9.40 -10.86
N ILE A 186 2.05 8.98 -10.91
CA ILE A 186 1.59 7.73 -10.29
C ILE A 186 2.25 6.52 -10.95
N PHE A 187 2.39 6.53 -12.28
CA PHE A 187 3.03 5.45 -13.04
C PHE A 187 4.50 5.28 -12.65
N TYR A 188 5.31 6.35 -12.75
CA TYR A 188 6.73 6.26 -12.40
C TYR A 188 6.93 5.93 -10.92
N ASN A 189 6.11 6.48 -10.02
CA ASN A 189 6.19 6.13 -8.61
C ASN A 189 5.93 4.63 -8.39
N SER A 190 4.91 4.07 -9.05
CA SER A 190 4.58 2.64 -8.94
C SER A 190 5.66 1.75 -9.55
N LEU A 191 6.18 2.12 -10.73
CA LEU A 191 7.26 1.39 -11.42
C LEU A 191 8.56 1.41 -10.60
N LEU A 192 8.93 2.57 -10.06
CA LEU A 192 10.15 2.73 -9.27
C LEU A 192 10.06 2.11 -7.89
N MET A 193 8.85 1.99 -7.31
CA MET A 193 8.67 1.28 -6.05
C MET A 193 8.72 -0.25 -6.17
N LEU A 194 8.46 -0.81 -7.35
CA LEU A 194 8.45 -2.26 -7.56
C LEU A 194 9.79 -2.90 -7.19
N LEU A 195 10.89 -2.34 -7.70
CA LEU A 195 12.21 -2.91 -7.53
C LEU A 195 12.73 -2.84 -6.07
N PRO A 196 12.67 -1.70 -5.36
CA PRO A 196 13.03 -1.63 -3.95
C PRO A 196 12.16 -2.51 -3.05
N THR A 197 10.86 -2.59 -3.32
CA THR A 197 9.95 -3.43 -2.51
C THR A 197 10.25 -4.91 -2.71
N PHE A 198 10.55 -5.33 -3.94
CA PHE A 198 10.98 -6.69 -4.23
C PHE A 198 12.31 -7.04 -3.57
N LEU A 199 13.32 -6.16 -3.68
CA LEU A 199 14.61 -6.34 -3.02
C LEU A 199 14.47 -6.42 -1.49
N LEU A 200 13.60 -5.59 -0.91
CA LEU A 200 13.31 -5.66 0.52
C LEU A 200 12.71 -7.00 0.89
N ALA A 201 11.72 -7.50 0.14
CA ALA A 201 11.10 -8.80 0.41
C ALA A 201 12.11 -9.95 0.37
N CYS A 202 13.08 -9.90 -0.55
CA CYS A 202 14.21 -10.83 -0.57
C CYS A 202 15.11 -10.65 0.67
N ALA A 203 15.42 -9.42 1.06
CA ALA A 203 16.32 -9.13 2.18
C ALA A 203 15.72 -9.45 3.57
N THR A 204 14.40 -9.27 3.78
CA THR A 204 13.73 -9.63 5.04
C THR A 204 13.40 -11.12 5.18
N GLY A 205 13.70 -11.93 4.15
CA GLY A 205 13.37 -13.34 4.10
C GLY A 205 11.86 -13.60 4.11
N ASP A 206 11.05 -12.61 3.69
CA ASP A 206 9.60 -12.76 3.67
C ASP A 206 9.15 -13.67 2.52
N ILE A 207 9.95 -13.79 1.45
CA ILE A 207 9.71 -14.75 0.37
C ILE A 207 9.71 -16.19 0.90
N ASP A 208 10.68 -16.54 1.75
CA ASP A 208 10.79 -17.89 2.32
C ASP A 208 9.61 -18.19 3.24
N LYS A 209 9.25 -17.24 4.13
CA LYS A 209 8.06 -17.35 5.00
C LYS A 209 6.76 -17.47 4.21
N VAL A 210 6.67 -16.79 3.08
CA VAL A 210 5.51 -16.86 2.18
C VAL A 210 5.46 -18.24 1.55
N LEU A 211 6.56 -18.78 1.00
CA LEU A 211 6.58 -20.09 0.36
C LEU A 211 6.26 -21.23 1.34
N GLU A 212 6.73 -21.14 2.57
CA GLU A 212 6.51 -22.14 3.63
C GLU A 212 5.12 -22.03 4.30
N TYR A 213 4.28 -21.08 3.90
CA TYR A 213 3.02 -20.83 4.58
C TYR A 213 2.05 -22.02 4.48
N PRO A 214 1.65 -22.66 5.60
CA PRO A 214 1.01 -23.98 5.58
C PRO A 214 -0.39 -23.99 4.94
N ARG A 215 -1.04 -22.83 4.81
CA ARG A 215 -2.43 -22.72 4.31
C ARG A 215 -2.54 -22.52 2.80
N TRP A 216 -1.45 -22.50 2.03
CA TRP A 216 -1.52 -22.40 0.56
C TRP A 216 -2.36 -23.52 -0.08
N ASN A 217 -2.39 -24.69 0.53
CA ASN A 217 -3.18 -25.83 0.05
C ASN A 217 -4.68 -25.73 0.38
N SER A 218 -5.10 -24.76 1.21
CA SER A 218 -6.51 -24.60 1.56
C SER A 218 -7.22 -23.67 0.57
N ALA A 219 -8.22 -24.21 -0.14
CA ALA A 219 -8.96 -23.47 -1.16
C ALA A 219 -9.63 -22.20 -0.60
N SER A 220 -10.11 -22.25 0.65
CA SER A 220 -10.71 -21.11 1.34
C SER A 220 -9.72 -19.96 1.57
N PHE A 221 -8.48 -20.26 1.97
CA PHE A 221 -7.44 -19.25 2.15
C PHE A 221 -7.06 -18.61 0.82
N VAL A 222 -6.83 -19.41 -0.23
CA VAL A 222 -6.48 -18.90 -1.56
C VAL A 222 -7.59 -18.02 -2.13
N LEU A 223 -8.85 -18.43 -1.99
CA LEU A 223 -9.99 -17.64 -2.44
C LEU A 223 -10.08 -16.29 -1.71
N LEU A 224 -9.97 -16.29 -0.37
CA LEU A 224 -10.00 -15.06 0.43
C LEU A 224 -8.81 -14.14 0.12
N PHE A 225 -7.63 -14.70 -0.12
CA PHE A 225 -6.43 -13.96 -0.48
C PHE A 225 -6.56 -13.30 -1.87
N LEU A 226 -7.08 -14.03 -2.85
CA LEU A 226 -7.39 -13.48 -4.18
C LEU A 226 -8.47 -12.41 -4.12
N LEU A 227 -9.53 -12.64 -3.33
CA LEU A 227 -10.60 -11.66 -3.12
C LEU A 227 -10.07 -10.39 -2.45
N ALA A 228 -9.22 -10.50 -1.43
CA ALA A 228 -8.59 -9.35 -0.78
C ALA A 228 -7.72 -8.55 -1.76
N SER A 229 -6.97 -9.23 -2.63
CA SER A 229 -6.15 -8.60 -3.67
C SER A 229 -7.03 -7.86 -4.69
N LEU A 230 -8.14 -8.47 -5.12
CA LEU A 230 -9.10 -7.85 -6.04
C LEU A 230 -9.78 -6.63 -5.41
N LEU A 231 -10.16 -6.70 -4.13
CA LEU A 231 -10.71 -5.57 -3.38
C LEU A 231 -9.70 -4.42 -3.27
N GLY A 232 -8.41 -4.72 -3.06
CA GLY A 232 -7.35 -3.71 -3.08
C GLY A 232 -7.26 -2.97 -4.42
N PHE A 233 -7.33 -3.69 -5.54
CA PHE A 233 -7.40 -3.08 -6.87
C PHE A 233 -8.68 -2.26 -7.05
N ALA A 234 -9.84 -2.80 -6.66
CA ALA A 234 -11.13 -2.12 -6.75
C ALA A 234 -11.15 -0.82 -5.94
N VAL A 235 -10.57 -0.78 -4.73
CA VAL A 235 -10.45 0.43 -3.91
C VAL A 235 -9.58 1.48 -4.60
N ASN A 236 -8.44 1.10 -5.19
CA ASN A 236 -7.58 2.03 -5.93
C ASN A 236 -8.30 2.59 -7.16
N TYR A 237 -8.93 1.73 -7.97
CA TYR A 237 -9.68 2.12 -9.15
C TYR A 237 -10.85 3.05 -8.81
N THR A 238 -11.70 2.66 -7.85
CA THR A 238 -12.84 3.48 -7.41
C THR A 238 -12.42 4.81 -6.80
N THR A 239 -11.25 4.89 -6.14
CA THR A 239 -10.71 6.17 -5.65
C THR A 239 -10.35 7.12 -6.80
N VAL A 240 -9.72 6.60 -7.85
CA VAL A 240 -9.42 7.38 -9.06
C VAL A 240 -10.71 7.83 -9.73
N LEU A 241 -11.68 6.91 -9.93
CA LEU A 241 -12.98 7.25 -10.51
C LEU A 241 -13.73 8.27 -9.66
N CYS A 242 -13.70 8.14 -8.34
CA CYS A 242 -14.30 9.11 -7.42
C CYS A 242 -13.70 10.50 -7.62
N THR A 243 -12.39 10.60 -7.88
CA THR A 243 -11.70 11.88 -8.14
C THR A 243 -11.96 12.44 -9.53
N GLN A 244 -12.31 11.58 -10.50
CA GLN A 244 -12.60 11.99 -11.88
C GLN A 244 -14.05 12.45 -12.03
N TYR A 245 -15.00 11.68 -11.50
CA TYR A 245 -16.43 11.99 -11.60
C TYR A 245 -16.90 12.95 -10.51
N ASN A 246 -16.29 12.92 -9.33
CA ASN A 246 -16.55 13.89 -8.28
C ASN A 246 -15.34 14.81 -8.13
N SER A 247 -15.56 15.97 -7.52
CA SER A 247 -14.46 16.87 -7.18
C SER A 247 -13.47 16.20 -6.22
N ALA A 248 -12.19 16.60 -6.27
CA ALA A 248 -11.17 16.18 -5.29
C ALA A 248 -11.58 16.45 -3.83
N LEU A 249 -12.47 17.41 -3.64
CA LEU A 249 -13.08 17.75 -2.36
C LEU A 249 -14.02 16.65 -1.86
N THR A 250 -14.89 16.13 -2.72
CA THR A 250 -15.79 15.02 -2.39
C THR A 250 -15.00 13.76 -2.03
N THR A 251 -13.94 13.45 -2.78
CA THR A 251 -13.05 12.32 -2.47
C THR A 251 -12.41 12.45 -1.09
N SER A 252 -12.06 13.68 -0.67
CA SER A 252 -11.50 13.94 0.66
C SER A 252 -12.51 13.71 1.78
N ILE A 253 -13.77 14.09 1.58
CA ILE A 253 -14.87 13.84 2.54
C ILE A 253 -15.15 12.33 2.67
N VAL A 254 -15.25 11.62 1.54
CA VAL A 254 -15.44 10.16 1.54
C VAL A 254 -14.28 9.46 2.24
N GLY A 255 -13.05 9.96 2.07
CA GLY A 255 -11.87 9.47 2.79
C GLY A 255 -11.98 9.61 4.31
N VAL A 256 -12.50 10.74 4.81
CA VAL A 256 -12.73 10.93 6.24
C VAL A 256 -13.85 10.01 6.75
N LEU A 257 -14.96 9.92 6.02
CA LEU A 257 -16.05 9.01 6.38
C LEU A 257 -15.57 7.55 6.45
N LYS A 258 -14.77 7.11 5.45
CA LYS A 258 -14.12 5.80 5.46
C LYS A 258 -13.31 5.59 6.74
N ASN A 259 -12.49 6.56 7.14
CA ASN A 259 -11.67 6.44 8.34
C ASN A 259 -12.52 6.34 9.61
N VAL A 260 -13.64 7.08 9.69
CA VAL A 260 -14.60 6.95 10.80
C VAL A 260 -15.19 5.55 10.85
N LEU A 261 -15.66 5.03 9.72
CA LEU A 261 -16.20 3.67 9.63
C LEU A 261 -15.16 2.61 10.01
N VAL A 262 -13.95 2.69 9.47
CA VAL A 262 -12.84 1.77 9.79
C VAL A 262 -12.51 1.81 11.27
N THR A 263 -12.61 2.96 11.93
CA THR A 263 -12.35 3.10 13.36
C THR A 263 -13.37 2.28 14.18
N TYR A 264 -14.67 2.46 13.93
CA TYR A 264 -15.71 1.74 14.69
C TYR A 264 -15.81 0.26 14.32
N VAL A 265 -15.70 -0.07 13.04
CA VAL A 265 -15.65 -1.47 12.58
C VAL A 265 -14.42 -2.16 13.17
N GLY A 266 -13.28 -1.48 13.23
CA GLY A 266 -12.06 -1.98 13.87
C GLY A 266 -12.23 -2.25 15.36
N MET A 267 -12.97 -1.42 16.09
CA MET A 267 -13.27 -1.66 17.51
C MET A 267 -14.14 -2.90 17.72
N ILE A 268 -15.12 -3.13 16.85
CA ILE A 268 -16.09 -4.22 17.01
C ILE A 268 -15.53 -5.57 16.51
N ILE A 269 -14.83 -5.56 15.38
CA ILE A 269 -14.42 -6.78 14.66
C ILE A 269 -12.94 -7.12 14.90
N GLY A 270 -12.07 -6.13 15.16
CA GLY A 270 -10.62 -6.31 15.20
C GLY A 270 -10.13 -7.24 16.32
N GLY A 271 -10.84 -7.29 17.45
CA GLY A 271 -10.49 -8.13 18.61
C GLY A 271 -9.18 -7.75 19.33
N ASP A 272 -8.43 -6.82 18.76
CA ASP A 272 -7.13 -6.28 19.20
C ASP A 272 -7.27 -4.97 20.00
N TYR A 273 -8.44 -4.35 19.95
CA TYR A 273 -8.75 -3.12 20.67
C TYR A 273 -9.21 -3.40 22.11
N GLN A 274 -8.46 -2.86 23.09
CA GLN A 274 -8.80 -2.92 24.50
C GLN A 274 -9.54 -1.64 24.91
N PHE A 275 -10.78 -1.80 25.39
CA PHE A 275 -11.63 -0.65 25.71
C PHE A 275 -11.20 0.05 27.00
N SER A 276 -10.94 1.35 26.90
CA SER A 276 -10.83 2.27 28.01
C SER A 276 -11.65 3.53 27.72
N ILE A 277 -12.32 4.08 28.74
CA ILE A 277 -13.18 5.25 28.60
C ILE A 277 -12.39 6.45 28.08
N VAL A 278 -11.18 6.69 28.61
CA VAL A 278 -10.33 7.81 28.18
C VAL A 278 -9.86 7.61 26.74
N ASN A 279 -9.50 6.38 26.37
CA ASN A 279 -9.12 6.05 25.01
C ASN A 279 -10.28 6.33 24.03
N PHE A 280 -11.45 5.79 24.34
CA PHE A 280 -12.66 5.97 23.54
C PHE A 280 -13.04 7.45 23.38
N LEU A 281 -12.98 8.23 24.46
CA LEU A 281 -13.22 9.68 24.40
C LEU A 281 -12.21 10.39 23.49
N GLY A 282 -10.92 10.07 23.61
CA GLY A 282 -9.88 10.62 22.74
C GLY A 282 -10.11 10.32 21.26
N ILE A 283 -10.46 9.07 20.93
CA ILE A 283 -10.79 8.67 19.57
C ILE A 283 -11.97 9.48 19.04
N ASN A 284 -13.04 9.66 19.82
CA ASN A 284 -14.22 10.43 19.43
C ASN A 284 -13.89 11.92 19.21
N ILE A 285 -13.11 12.54 20.09
CA ILE A 285 -12.63 13.92 19.91
C ILE A 285 -11.84 14.05 18.60
N SER A 286 -10.97 13.09 18.32
CA SER A 286 -10.20 13.08 17.08
C SER A 286 -11.11 12.93 15.85
N VAL A 287 -12.10 12.02 15.91
CA VAL A 287 -13.12 11.82 14.87
C VAL A 287 -13.86 13.12 14.55
N VAL A 288 -14.36 13.82 15.57
CA VAL A 288 -15.04 15.11 15.43
C VAL A 288 -14.12 16.12 14.74
N GLY A 289 -12.86 16.22 15.17
CA GLY A 289 -11.87 17.09 14.51
C GLY A 289 -11.65 16.77 13.03
N GLY A 290 -11.68 15.49 12.65
CA GLY A 290 -11.56 15.07 11.25
C GLY A 290 -12.77 15.46 10.40
N VAL A 291 -13.99 15.31 10.94
CA VAL A 291 -15.22 15.75 10.27
C VAL A 291 -15.24 17.27 10.13
N MET A 292 -14.86 18.00 11.19
CA MET A 292 -14.73 19.46 11.13
C MET A 292 -13.66 19.90 10.13
N TYR A 293 -12.54 19.18 10.01
CA TYR A 293 -11.50 19.47 9.02
C TYR A 293 -12.03 19.32 7.59
N SER A 294 -12.76 18.24 7.29
CA SER A 294 -13.43 18.08 6.00
C SER A 294 -14.37 19.24 5.69
N TYR A 295 -15.15 19.68 6.67
CA TYR A 295 -16.03 20.84 6.53
C TYR A 295 -15.23 22.14 6.33
N ALA A 296 -14.14 22.34 7.08
CA ALA A 296 -13.26 23.51 6.99
C ALA A 296 -12.64 23.65 5.61
N VAL A 297 -12.13 22.54 5.06
CA VAL A 297 -11.55 22.49 3.71
C VAL A 297 -12.62 22.72 2.64
N PHE A 298 -13.86 22.25 2.86
CA PHE A 298 -14.99 22.48 1.95
C PHE A 298 -15.42 23.94 1.87
N TRP A 299 -15.50 24.63 3.01
CA TRP A 299 -15.98 26.01 3.08
C TRP A 299 -14.90 27.06 2.85
N SER A 300 -13.62 26.67 2.88
CA SER A 300 -12.51 27.52 2.46
C SER A 300 -12.55 27.68 0.94
N LYS A 301 -13.30 28.65 0.42
CA LYS A 301 -13.22 29.06 -0.99
C LYS A 301 -11.75 29.33 -1.34
N PRO A 302 -11.24 28.91 -2.52
CA PRO A 302 -9.93 29.37 -2.97
C PRO A 302 -10.01 30.89 -3.11
N THR A 303 -9.33 31.62 -2.22
CA THR A 303 -9.06 33.04 -2.47
C THR A 303 -8.28 33.12 -3.78
N PRO A 304 -8.77 33.82 -4.81
CA PRO A 304 -7.99 34.03 -6.02
C PRO A 304 -6.66 34.68 -5.62
N PRO A 305 -5.53 34.28 -6.25
CA PRO A 305 -4.23 34.83 -5.90
C PRO A 305 -4.28 36.35 -6.06
N THR A 306 -4.17 37.06 -4.95
CA THR A 306 -4.15 38.52 -4.92
C THR A 306 -2.87 39.00 -5.62
N SER A 307 -3.07 39.68 -6.75
CA SER A 307 -2.14 40.58 -7.43
C SER A 307 -0.86 39.97 -8.03
N ALA A 308 -0.56 40.44 -9.25
CA ALA A 308 0.59 40.11 -10.08
C ALA A 308 1.98 40.31 -9.43
N ALA A 309 2.05 40.90 -8.24
CA ALA A 309 3.28 41.04 -7.45
C ALA A 309 3.83 39.70 -6.89
N SER A 310 2.97 38.70 -6.65
CA SER A 310 3.40 37.39 -6.12
C SER A 310 4.06 36.50 -7.18
N LEU A 311 3.71 36.66 -8.46
CA LEU A 311 4.30 35.95 -9.59
C LEU A 311 5.74 36.41 -9.90
N ALA A 312 6.03 37.70 -9.70
CA ALA A 312 7.39 38.24 -9.88
C ALA A 312 8.39 37.71 -8.84
N THR A 313 7.92 37.50 -7.60
CA THR A 313 8.75 36.92 -6.53
C THR A 313 8.92 35.41 -6.70
N ARG A 314 7.90 34.68 -7.17
CA ARG A 314 7.98 33.24 -7.46
C ARG A 314 9.01 32.89 -8.55
N ARG A 315 9.25 33.77 -9.53
CA ARG A 315 10.29 33.54 -10.55
C ARG A 315 11.71 33.74 -10.05
N ARG A 316 11.96 34.55 -9.02
CA ARG A 316 13.32 34.78 -8.50
C ARG A 316 13.84 33.66 -7.62
N VAL A 317 12.97 32.93 -6.92
CA VAL A 317 13.38 31.84 -6.00
C VAL A 317 13.65 30.52 -6.72
N VAL A 318 13.22 30.37 -7.98
CA VAL A 318 13.43 29.12 -8.76
C VAL A 318 14.74 29.14 -9.55
N ILE A 319 15.48 30.26 -9.57
CA ILE A 319 16.71 30.45 -10.36
C ILE A 319 17.98 30.56 -9.47
N LEU A 320 17.84 30.43 -8.15
CA LEU A 320 18.96 30.32 -7.19
C LEU A 320 18.90 28.97 -6.49
#